data_AF-A0A836SH70-F1
#
_entry.id   AF-A0A836SH70-F1
#
_cell.length_a   1.000
_cell.length_b   1.000
_cell.length_c   1.000
_cell.angle_alpha   90.00
_cell.angle_beta   90.00
_cell.angle_gamma   90.00
#
_symmetry.space_group_name_H-M   'P 1'
#
loop_
_entity.id
_entity.type
_entity.pdbx_description
1 polymer ?
#
loop_
_entity_poly.entity_id
_entity_poly.type
_entity_poly.pdbx_seq_one_letter_code
_entity_poly.pdbx_strand_id
1 'polypeptide(L)'
;MTNEPIPLSIRLQDYLVCVLLHLMFPLLPLGLEYWITQNVAETSLTLMASVYAISIGLSSSSPLLFAISLTISFIFSFAFGIISAQKSLPLATELAITSIMAIFLIHAIERYKLHIIKGKRFWVWFNEE
;
A
#
# COMPACT_ATOMS: atom_id res chain seq x y z
N MET A 1 18.06 29.29 -1.00
CA MET A 1 18.20 27.92 -1.52
C MET A 1 18.19 28.03 -3.03
N THR A 2 19.18 27.47 -3.72
CA THR A 2 19.29 27.55 -5.17
C THR A 2 18.02 26.96 -5.80
N ASN A 3 17.36 27.71 -6.68
CA ASN A 3 16.17 27.30 -7.42
C ASN A 3 16.48 26.22 -8.47
N GLU A 4 17.48 25.38 -8.21
CA GLU A 4 17.89 24.34 -9.14
C GLU A 4 17.00 23.11 -8.99
N PRO A 5 16.48 22.58 -10.10
CA PRO A 5 15.65 21.39 -10.05
C PRO A 5 16.45 20.22 -9.49
N ILE A 6 15.84 19.48 -8.54
CA ILE A 6 16.46 18.28 -7.95
C ILE A 6 16.89 17.32 -9.09
N PRO A 7 18.13 16.80 -9.08
CA PRO A 7 18.61 15.86 -10.09
C PRO A 7 17.73 14.61 -10.22
N LEU A 8 17.58 14.09 -11.43
CA LEU A 8 16.75 12.90 -11.70
C LEU A 8 17.21 11.66 -10.92
N SER A 9 18.53 11.47 -10.75
CA SER A 9 19.09 10.34 -9.99
C SER A 9 18.56 10.30 -8.55
N ILE A 10 18.44 11.47 -7.92
CA ILE A 10 17.95 11.61 -6.55
C ILE A 10 16.44 11.35 -6.50
N ARG A 11 15.67 11.88 -7.46
CA ARG A 11 14.23 11.62 -7.54
C ARG A 11 13.92 10.14 -7.73
N LEU A 12 14.75 9.44 -8.51
CA LEU A 12 14.64 8.00 -8.70
C LEU A 12 14.92 7.25 -7.41
N GLN A 13 15.94 7.64 -6.64
CA GLN A 13 16.20 7.06 -5.32
C GLN A 13 15.00 7.27 -4.38
N ASP A 14 14.45 8.49 -4.31
CA ASP A 14 13.27 8.80 -3.49
C ASP A 14 12.06 7.93 -3.90
N TYR A 15 11.83 7.76 -5.20
CA TYR A 15 10.77 6.90 -5.71
C TYR A 15 10.99 5.42 -5.37
N LEU A 16 12.19 4.89 -5.58
CA LEU A 16 12.52 3.49 -5.32
C LEU A 16 12.43 3.18 -3.82
N VAL A 17 12.96 4.05 -2.96
CA VAL A 17 12.83 3.91 -1.50
C VAL A 17 11.36 3.93 -1.10
N CYS A 18 10.54 4.81 -1.70
CA CYS A 18 9.11 4.81 -1.46
C CYS A 18 8.45 3.48 -1.88
N VAL A 19 8.72 2.98 -3.08
CA VAL A 19 8.14 1.69 -3.51
C VAL A 19 8.57 0.56 -2.60
N LEU A 20 9.86 0.48 -2.23
CA LEU A 20 10.39 -0.59 -1.40
C LEU A 20 9.87 -0.53 0.03
N LEU A 21 9.98 0.62 0.70
CA LEU A 21 9.66 0.73 2.13
C LEU A 21 8.19 1.06 2.40
N HIS A 22 7.54 1.82 1.52
CA HIS A 22 6.15 2.26 1.74
C HIS A 22 5.13 1.32 1.10
N LEU A 23 5.42 0.71 -0.05
CA LEU A 23 4.47 -0.17 -0.75
C LEU A 23 4.80 -1.67 -0.57
N MET A 24 6.06 -2.07 -0.72
CA MET A 24 6.43 -3.50 -0.66
C MET A 24 6.60 -4.00 0.77
N PHE A 25 7.27 -3.24 1.64
CA PHE A 25 7.55 -3.67 3.01
C PHE A 25 6.29 -4.01 3.84
N PRO A 26 5.15 -3.29 3.74
CA PRO A 26 3.93 -3.68 4.44
C PRO A 26 3.38 -5.04 4.00
N LEU A 27 3.71 -5.54 2.80
CA LEU A 27 3.29 -6.85 2.30
C LEU A 27 4.22 -7.99 2.72
N LEU A 28 5.36 -7.67 3.35
CA LEU A 28 6.35 -8.64 3.80
C LEU A 28 5.78 -9.74 4.73
N PRO A 29 4.82 -9.47 5.64
CA PRO A 29 4.21 -10.51 6.46
C PRO A 29 3.57 -11.64 5.63
N LEU A 30 2.86 -11.32 4.54
CA LEU A 30 2.30 -12.35 3.65
C LEU A 30 3.39 -13.15 2.92
N GLY A 31 4.46 -12.47 2.52
CA GLY A 31 5.61 -13.13 1.90
C GLY A 31 6.31 -14.09 2.84
N LEU A 32 6.48 -13.71 4.12
CA LEU A 32 7.04 -14.57 5.15
C LEU A 32 6.13 -15.75 5.47
N GLU A 33 4.83 -15.51 5.59
CA GLU A 33 3.84 -16.58 5.77
C GLU A 33 3.97 -17.60 4.64
N TYR A 34 3.87 -17.16 3.38
CA TYR A 34 4.03 -18.04 2.22
C TYR A 34 5.36 -18.80 2.23
N TRP A 35 6.47 -18.13 2.56
CA TRP A 35 7.78 -18.76 2.63
C TRP A 35 7.82 -19.92 3.63
N ILE A 36 7.22 -19.73 4.81
CA ILE A 36 7.27 -20.69 5.91
C ILE A 36 6.25 -21.84 5.71
N THR A 37 5.03 -21.51 5.34
CA THR A 37 3.90 -22.44 5.30
C THR A 37 3.64 -23.02 3.91
N GLN A 38 4.26 -22.45 2.86
CA GLN A 38 3.98 -22.72 1.45
C GLN A 38 2.53 -22.40 1.03
N ASN A 39 1.78 -21.68 1.87
CA ASN A 39 0.40 -21.29 1.62
C ASN A 39 0.00 -20.07 2.47
N VAL A 40 -0.65 -19.08 1.87
CA VAL A 40 -1.17 -17.93 2.62
C VAL A 40 -2.58 -18.24 3.10
N ALA A 41 -2.84 -18.12 4.41
CA ALA A 41 -4.17 -18.34 4.93
C ALA A 41 -5.15 -17.25 4.43
N GLU A 42 -6.39 -17.65 4.14
CA GLU A 42 -7.45 -16.74 3.70
C GLU A 42 -7.69 -15.61 4.74
N THR A 43 -7.60 -15.94 6.03
CA THR A 43 -7.68 -14.96 7.13
C THR A 43 -6.56 -13.93 7.08
N SER A 44 -5.31 -14.36 6.86
CA SER A 44 -4.15 -13.47 6.76
C SER A 44 -4.26 -12.55 5.56
N LEU A 45 -4.68 -13.09 4.41
CA LEU A 45 -4.81 -12.34 3.17
C LEU A 45 -5.94 -11.30 3.24
N THR A 46 -7.09 -11.65 3.79
CA THR A 46 -8.22 -10.73 3.97
C THR A 46 -7.93 -9.65 5.01
N LEU A 47 -7.29 -10.01 6.11
CA LEU A 47 -6.80 -9.04 7.09
C LEU A 47 -5.78 -8.08 6.46
N MET A 48 -4.82 -8.61 5.71
CA MET A 48 -3.82 -7.79 5.02
C MET A 48 -4.49 -6.86 4.01
N ALA A 49 -5.44 -7.33 3.20
CA ALA A 49 -6.15 -6.46 2.26
C ALA A 49 -6.84 -5.28 2.97
N SER A 50 -7.42 -5.52 4.15
CA SER A 50 -8.02 -4.45 4.97
C SER A 50 -6.99 -3.44 5.47
N VAL A 51 -5.95 -3.92 6.16
CA VAL A 51 -4.96 -3.07 6.83
C VAL A 51 -4.10 -2.35 5.78
N TYR A 52 -3.67 -3.06 4.75
CA TYR A 52 -2.91 -2.49 3.64
C TYR A 52 -3.69 -1.38 2.94
N ALA A 53 -4.99 -1.59 2.68
CA ALA A 53 -5.82 -0.57 2.05
C ALA A 53 -5.82 0.73 2.88
N ILE A 54 -6.14 0.67 4.17
CA ILE A 54 -6.19 1.89 4.99
C ILE A 54 -4.80 2.51 5.20
N SER A 55 -3.77 1.69 5.42
CA SER A 55 -2.39 2.18 5.64
C SER A 55 -1.85 2.91 4.42
N ILE A 56 -2.02 2.35 3.23
CA ILE A 56 -1.58 3.01 1.98
C ILE A 56 -2.52 4.18 1.66
N GLY A 57 -3.82 4.01 1.81
CA GLY A 57 -4.81 5.06 1.58
C GLY A 57 -4.57 6.33 2.40
N LEU A 58 -4.23 6.20 3.68
CA LEU A 58 -3.93 7.34 4.57
C LEU A 58 -2.76 8.20 4.11
N SER A 59 -1.81 7.58 3.42
CA SER A 59 -0.64 8.29 2.90
C SER A 59 -0.91 9.03 1.58
N SER A 60 -2.08 8.81 0.97
CA SER A 60 -2.48 9.35 -0.33
C SER A 60 -2.53 10.89 -0.33
N SER A 61 -2.12 11.49 -1.44
CA SER A 61 -2.35 12.92 -1.69
C SER A 61 -3.73 13.22 -2.26
N SER A 62 -4.43 12.18 -2.72
CA SER A 62 -5.78 12.27 -3.28
C SER A 62 -6.84 11.84 -2.25
N PRO A 63 -7.77 12.74 -1.86
CA PRO A 63 -8.89 12.40 -0.97
C PRO A 63 -9.80 11.29 -1.53
N LEU A 64 -9.93 11.20 -2.85
CA LEU A 64 -10.71 10.15 -3.51
C LEU A 64 -10.08 8.78 -3.30
N LEU A 65 -8.76 8.66 -3.51
CA LEU A 65 -8.04 7.40 -3.29
C LEU A 65 -8.07 6.99 -1.82
N PHE A 66 -7.98 7.96 -0.91
CA PHE A 66 -8.17 7.70 0.51
C PHE A 66 -9.57 7.15 0.82
N ALA A 67 -10.63 7.78 0.30
CA ALA A 67 -12.01 7.33 0.51
C ALA A 67 -12.26 5.92 -0.04
N ILE A 68 -11.79 5.63 -1.26
CA ILE A 68 -11.89 4.28 -1.85
C ILE A 68 -11.16 3.25 -0.98
N SER A 69 -9.94 3.58 -0.53
CA SER A 69 -9.14 2.69 0.30
C SER A 69 -9.79 2.44 1.67
N LEU A 70 -10.40 3.45 2.26
CA LEU A 70 -11.18 3.34 3.49
C LEU A 70 -12.38 2.40 3.29
N THR A 71 -13.11 2.54 2.19
CA THR A 71 -14.23 1.63 1.86
C THR A 71 -13.76 0.19 1.69
N ILE A 72 -12.66 -0.04 0.96
CA ILE A 72 -12.06 -1.37 0.79
C ILE A 72 -11.66 -1.95 2.14
N SER A 73 -11.04 -1.15 3.01
CA SER A 73 -10.67 -1.56 4.37
C SER A 73 -11.85 -2.02 5.20
N PHE A 74 -12.98 -1.30 5.16
CA PHE A 74 -14.20 -1.72 5.84
C PHE A 74 -14.76 -3.03 5.29
N ILE A 75 -14.82 -3.19 3.96
CA ILE A 75 -15.32 -4.41 3.32
C ILE A 75 -14.48 -5.63 3.74
N PHE A 76 -13.15 -5.54 3.66
CA PHE A 76 -12.28 -6.65 4.03
C PHE A 76 -12.20 -6.88 5.54
N SER A 77 -12.37 -5.84 6.38
CA SER A 77 -12.50 -6.03 7.83
C SER A 77 -13.74 -6.84 8.19
N PHE A 78 -14.86 -6.58 7.51
CA PHE A 78 -16.08 -7.35 7.68
C PHE A 78 -15.91 -8.79 7.18
N ALA A 79 -15.32 -8.98 6.00
CA ALA A 79 -15.03 -10.31 5.45
C ALA A 79 -14.09 -11.12 6.38
N PHE A 80 -13.05 -10.49 6.91
CA PHE A 80 -12.14 -11.08 7.90
C PHE A 80 -12.90 -11.58 9.14
N GLY A 81 -13.86 -10.81 9.65
CA GLY A 81 -14.71 -11.23 10.78
C GLY A 81 -15.54 -12.49 10.47
N ILE A 82 -16.09 -12.59 9.25
CA ILE A 82 -16.83 -13.78 8.81
C ILE A 82 -15.91 -15.00 8.69
N ILE A 83 -14.75 -14.85 8.05
CA ILE A 83 -13.80 -15.95 7.81
C ILE A 83 -13.19 -16.44 9.13
N SER A 84 -12.89 -15.52 10.05
CA SER A 84 -12.40 -15.87 11.39
C SER A 84 -13.42 -16.66 12.21
N ALA A 85 -14.72 -16.53 11.92
CA ALA A 85 -15.78 -17.35 12.50
C ALA A 85 -15.94 -18.73 11.82
N GLN A 86 -14.91 -19.20 11.10
CA GLN A 86 -14.86 -20.46 10.35
C GLN A 86 -15.93 -20.60 9.26
N LYS A 87 -16.41 -19.48 8.71
CA LYS A 87 -17.29 -19.48 7.53
C LYS A 87 -16.47 -19.18 6.29
N SER A 88 -16.67 -19.92 5.21
CA SER A 88 -16.05 -19.60 3.93
C SER A 88 -16.82 -18.47 3.23
N LEU A 89 -16.07 -17.57 2.59
CA LEU A 89 -16.62 -16.58 1.67
C LEU A 89 -16.10 -16.88 0.26
N PRO A 90 -16.95 -17.23 -0.70
CA PRO A 90 -16.49 -17.46 -2.06
C PRO A 90 -15.86 -16.18 -2.61
N LEU A 91 -14.76 -16.35 -3.35
CA LEU A 91 -14.00 -15.26 -3.98
C LEU A 91 -13.24 -14.31 -3.04
N ALA A 92 -13.28 -14.52 -1.71
CA ALA A 92 -12.62 -13.60 -0.77
C ALA A 92 -11.11 -13.51 -1.02
N THR A 93 -10.47 -14.65 -1.29
CA THR A 93 -9.04 -14.75 -1.64
C THR A 93 -8.72 -13.99 -2.93
N GLU A 94 -9.45 -14.25 -4.01
CA GLU A 94 -9.21 -13.62 -5.32
C GLU A 94 -9.44 -12.10 -5.25
N LEU A 95 -10.49 -11.66 -4.55
CA LEU A 95 -10.78 -10.24 -4.37
C LEU A 95 -9.75 -9.56 -3.47
N ALA A 96 -9.24 -10.23 -2.44
CA ALA A 96 -8.20 -9.69 -1.57
C ALA A 96 -6.89 -9.48 -2.34
N ILE A 97 -6.44 -10.49 -3.10
CA ILE A 97 -5.25 -10.37 -3.97
C ILE A 97 -5.45 -9.24 -4.99
N THR A 98 -6.60 -9.23 -5.68
CA THR A 98 -6.90 -8.22 -6.69
C THR A 98 -6.89 -6.81 -6.09
N SER A 99 -7.45 -6.65 -4.90
CA SER A 99 -7.50 -5.36 -4.20
C SER A 99 -6.12 -4.90 -3.73
N ILE A 100 -5.31 -5.80 -3.16
CA ILE A 100 -3.91 -5.50 -2.78
C ILE A 100 -3.12 -5.04 -4.01
N MET A 101 -3.22 -5.78 -5.12
CA MET A 101 -2.51 -5.44 -6.36
C MET A 101 -3.00 -4.13 -6.97
N ALA A 102 -4.31 -3.88 -6.99
CA ALA A 102 -4.87 -2.63 -7.50
C ALA A 102 -4.40 -1.41 -6.68
N ILE A 103 -4.45 -1.51 -5.35
CA ILE A 103 -3.98 -0.46 -4.44
C ILE A 103 -2.48 -0.23 -4.62
N PHE A 104 -1.68 -1.30 -4.69
CA PHE A 104 -0.25 -1.20 -4.95
C PHE A 104 0.04 -0.42 -6.24
N LEU A 105 -0.59 -0.80 -7.36
CA LEU A 105 -0.33 -0.19 -8.66
C LEU A 105 -0.78 1.28 -8.72
N ILE A 106 -1.99 1.58 -8.25
CA ILE A 106 -2.53 2.94 -8.27
C ILE A 106 -1.65 3.87 -7.43
N HIS A 107 -1.25 3.44 -6.23
CA HIS A 107 -0.37 4.24 -5.39
C HIS A 107 1.06 4.29 -5.92
N ALA A 108 1.60 3.24 -6.55
CA ALA A 108 2.90 3.32 -7.23
C ALA A 108 2.91 4.41 -8.31
N ILE A 109 1.81 4.57 -9.07
CA ILE A 109 1.65 5.64 -10.05
C ILE A 109 1.55 7.01 -9.37
N GLU A 110 0.78 7.12 -8.28
CA GLU A 110 0.69 8.35 -7.49
C GLU A 110 2.09 8.77 -6.98
N ARG A 111 2.86 7.82 -6.43
CA ARG A 111 4.22 8.05 -5.93
C ARG A 111 5.19 8.42 -7.05
N TYR A 112 5.03 7.87 -8.25
CA TYR A 112 5.81 8.29 -9.41
C TYR A 112 5.56 9.77 -9.73
N LYS A 113 4.30 10.20 -9.75
CA LYS A 113 3.94 11.61 -9.95
C LYS A 113 4.50 12.52 -8.85
N LEU A 114 4.52 12.04 -7.59
CA LEU A 114 5.04 12.81 -6.45
C LEU A 114 6.58 12.94 -6.47
N HIS A 115 7.31 11.85 -6.66
CA HIS A 115 8.77 11.84 -6.56
C HIS A 115 9.46 12.22 -7.87
N ILE A 116 9.06 11.64 -9.01
CA ILE A 116 9.72 11.88 -10.30
C ILE A 116 9.29 13.22 -10.91
N ILE A 117 7.97 13.42 -11.04
CA ILE A 117 7.43 14.61 -11.73
C ILE A 117 7.52 15.84 -10.82
N LYS A 118 6.98 15.77 -9.60
CA LYS A 118 6.94 16.90 -8.66
C LYS A 118 8.24 17.09 -7.86
N GLY A 119 9.16 16.12 -7.85
CA GLY A 119 10.42 16.25 -7.14
C GLY A 119 10.29 16.28 -5.61
N LYS A 120 9.20 15.76 -5.04
CA LYS A 120 9.07 15.70 -3.58
C LYS A 120 10.07 14.71 -3.01
N ARG A 121 10.82 15.12 -1.99
CA ARG A 121 11.73 14.23 -1.25
C ARG A 121 10.95 13.18 -0.47
N PHE A 122 11.52 11.98 -0.34
CA PHE A 122 10.94 10.93 0.49
C PHE A 122 11.01 11.32 1.97
N TRP A 123 12.20 11.74 2.41
CA TRP A 123 12.40 12.29 3.73
C TRP A 123 12.22 13.81 3.70
N VAL A 124 11.16 14.28 4.35
CA VAL A 124 11.05 15.69 4.74
C VAL A 124 11.38 15.72 6.23
N TRP A 125 12.68 15.81 6.55
CA TRP A 125 13.09 16.15 7.91
C TRP A 125 12.66 17.60 8.15
N PHE A 126 12.01 17.87 9.28
CA PHE A 126 11.49 19.19 9.66
C PHE A 126 12.54 20.28 9.40
N ASN A 127 12.31 21.07 8.36
CA ASN A 127 12.84 22.43 8.23
C ASN A 127 11.62 23.32 7.99
N GLU A 128 10.74 23.36 8.99
CA GLU A 128 9.84 24.50 9.21
C GLU A 128 10.44 25.31 10.36
N GLU A 129 11.43 26.13 10.02
CA GLU A 129 11.64 27.45 10.65
C GLU A 129 11.60 28.49 9.53
#